data_AF-A0A9E1IM54-F1
#
_entry.id   AF-A0A9E1IM54-F1
#
_cell.length_a   1.000
_cell.length_b   1.000
_cell.length_c   1.000
_cell.angle_alpha   90.00
_cell.angle_beta   90.00
_cell.angle_gamma   90.00
#
_symmetry.space_group_name_H-M   'P 1'
#
loop_
_entity.id
_entity.type
_entity.pdbx_description
1 polymer ?
#
loop_
_entity_poly.entity_id
_entity_poly.type
_entity_poly.pdbx_seq_one_letter_code
_entity_poly.pdbx_strand_id
1 'polypeptide(L)'
;PLELTIRRADDPFFPIHPVLVAAPVPGFVLDGASQYAFVVTTDFGEDTSFDGSAVPHAFGQALTEPTLAPLLECLPDLGLDRSELATATVFSTQDTLSELRSLRDHSASLAPGPVVDNWQWLEDESVAGSYETWRGEVDVPIYQRGDSPYWVEGEMVFDDEGTPVVQRWEKVAFALSFPVDIKEPRHVLIWQSGARADLTGWVNRPLARDFRQAGFAIIKFLPQFHGERNVDGGDLDLHTYNYLNPAAGRAVLRQEVLDVSWFVRVVRESLGDLEGVPLLETDYLTLIGHSQGAEVGAMVAAVEPEVDAFLLHGVGTYLSETIVHRTDPFDVPATLQDFFGIGEVDRFHPLIQLIQLGGDVVDPSNHLKAWKGWSGDTDGSHVLMVNGYHDQDVYFVSMNAMTIGGDATVAEPAGWDVDPFDVWDVDAVATPIVDNREALSGAPITLASVLFADGDHYTLYENKEARDIGVWFLQSGVDASPEVDF
;
A
#
# COMPACT_ATOMS: atom_id res chain seq x y z
N PRO A 1 16.28 3.81 -12.69
CA PRO A 1 16.76 5.20 -12.79
C PRO A 1 17.16 5.69 -11.39
N LEU A 2 18.17 6.58 -11.30
CA LEU A 2 18.65 7.12 -10.02
C LEU A 2 18.59 8.64 -10.05
N GLU A 3 18.18 9.24 -8.94
CA GLU A 3 18.46 10.65 -8.67
C GLU A 3 19.73 10.76 -7.82
N LEU A 4 20.58 11.72 -8.17
CA LEU A 4 21.87 11.95 -7.55
C LEU A 4 21.96 13.38 -7.02
N THR A 5 22.51 13.55 -5.83
CA THR A 5 22.79 14.88 -5.27
C THR A 5 24.06 14.88 -4.43
N ILE A 6 24.70 16.03 -4.28
CA ILE A 6 25.81 16.23 -3.35
C ILE A 6 25.31 17.06 -2.18
N ARG A 7 25.26 16.45 -0.99
CA ARG A 7 24.80 17.11 0.22
C ARG A 7 25.96 17.58 1.09
N ARG A 8 25.75 18.75 1.70
CA ARG A 8 26.56 19.30 2.79
C ARG A 8 25.57 19.81 3.83
N ALA A 9 25.56 19.20 5.00
CA ALA A 9 24.78 19.68 6.12
C ALA A 9 25.65 19.71 7.38
N ASP A 10 25.40 20.68 8.24
CA ASP A 10 26.04 20.80 9.55
C ASP A 10 25.05 20.29 10.60
N ASP A 11 24.82 18.97 10.60
CA ASP A 11 23.95 18.28 11.54
C ASP A 11 24.55 16.90 11.95
N PRO A 12 24.00 16.23 12.99
CA PRO A 12 24.56 14.99 13.53
C PRO A 12 24.57 13.78 12.58
N PHE A 13 23.83 13.81 11.47
CA PHE A 13 23.65 12.66 10.57
C PHE A 13 24.52 12.75 9.32
N PHE A 14 25.02 13.94 8.98
CA PHE A 14 25.95 14.13 7.89
C PHE A 14 27.41 14.25 8.39
N PRO A 15 28.39 13.68 7.66
CA PRO A 15 29.79 13.94 7.92
C PRO A 15 30.13 15.39 7.53
N ILE A 16 31.23 15.91 8.09
CA ILE A 16 31.77 17.25 7.81
C ILE A 16 32.12 17.41 6.30
N HIS A 17 32.32 16.31 5.60
CA HIS A 17 32.66 16.29 4.18
C HIS A 17 31.41 16.14 3.30
N PRO A 18 31.42 16.66 2.06
CA PRO A 18 30.29 16.48 1.14
C PRO A 18 30.04 15.01 0.87
N VAL A 19 28.75 14.63 0.83
CA VAL A 19 28.32 13.24 0.57
C VAL A 19 27.61 13.18 -0.77
N LEU A 20 28.05 12.27 -1.64
CA LEU A 20 27.26 11.85 -2.79
C LEU A 20 26.12 10.97 -2.29
N VAL A 21 24.88 11.41 -2.52
CA VAL A 21 23.67 10.68 -2.19
C VAL A 21 23.02 10.22 -3.49
N ALA A 22 22.58 8.97 -3.51
CA ALA A 22 21.88 8.35 -4.61
C ALA A 22 20.64 7.64 -4.06
N ALA A 23 19.51 7.81 -4.73
CA ALA A 23 18.30 7.03 -4.46
C ALA A 23 17.61 6.69 -5.77
N PRO A 24 16.86 5.57 -5.85
CA PRO A 24 15.95 5.36 -6.96
C PRO A 24 15.00 6.55 -7.13
N VAL A 25 14.66 6.84 -8.38
CA VAL A 25 13.58 7.78 -8.69
C VAL A 25 12.27 7.24 -8.09
N PRO A 26 11.44 8.07 -7.44
CA PRO A 26 10.16 7.63 -6.90
C PRO A 26 9.34 6.83 -7.93
N GLY A 27 8.84 5.66 -7.52
CA GLY A 27 8.13 4.70 -8.36
C GLY A 27 9.00 3.61 -9.01
N PHE A 28 10.32 3.78 -9.05
CA PHE A 28 11.25 2.76 -9.56
C PHE A 28 11.88 1.94 -8.45
N VAL A 29 11.07 1.07 -7.87
CA VAL A 29 11.43 0.27 -6.69
C VAL A 29 12.31 -0.92 -7.09
N LEU A 30 13.36 -1.17 -6.32
CA LEU A 30 14.22 -2.35 -6.50
C LEU A 30 13.44 -3.62 -6.13
N ASP A 31 13.75 -4.75 -6.75
CA ASP A 31 13.17 -6.03 -6.34
C ASP A 31 13.57 -6.37 -4.90
N GLY A 32 12.61 -6.88 -4.12
CA GLY A 32 12.86 -7.37 -2.77
C GLY A 32 13.73 -8.63 -2.75
N ALA A 33 14.32 -8.93 -1.59
CA ALA A 33 15.18 -10.09 -1.36
C ALA A 33 16.30 -10.29 -2.42
N SER A 34 16.77 -9.20 -3.02
CA SER A 34 17.66 -9.21 -4.18
C SER A 34 18.94 -8.46 -3.88
N GLN A 35 20.04 -8.89 -4.50
CA GLN A 35 21.34 -8.27 -4.33
C GLN A 35 21.60 -7.25 -5.43
N TYR A 36 22.04 -6.05 -5.03
CA TYR A 36 22.37 -4.95 -5.92
C TYR A 36 23.75 -4.41 -5.61
N ALA A 37 24.31 -3.69 -6.59
CA ALA A 37 25.50 -2.89 -6.38
C ALA A 37 25.22 -1.44 -6.79
N PHE A 38 25.65 -0.49 -5.97
CA PHE A 38 25.81 0.90 -6.38
C PHE A 38 27.27 1.11 -6.76
N VAL A 39 27.50 1.58 -7.98
CA VAL A 39 28.83 1.69 -8.59
C VAL A 39 29.05 3.12 -9.05
N VAL A 40 30.19 3.70 -8.65
CA VAL A 40 30.68 4.98 -9.15
C VAL A 40 31.97 4.71 -9.91
N THR A 41 32.01 5.13 -11.16
CA THR A 41 33.17 4.94 -12.05
C THR A 41 34.16 6.11 -11.94
N THR A 42 35.40 5.92 -12.39
CA THR A 42 36.47 6.94 -12.30
C THR A 42 36.26 8.15 -13.21
N ASP A 43 35.44 8.00 -14.26
CA ASP A 43 35.02 9.08 -15.16
C ASP A 43 33.81 9.88 -14.61
N PHE A 44 33.24 9.45 -13.48
CA PHE A 44 32.15 10.17 -12.84
C PHE A 44 32.61 11.57 -12.41
N GLY A 45 31.93 12.58 -12.96
CA GLY A 45 32.20 13.97 -12.62
C GLY A 45 33.35 14.62 -13.39
N GLU A 46 33.84 14.03 -14.48
CA GLU A 46 34.89 14.63 -15.35
C GLU A 46 34.57 16.06 -15.83
N ASP A 47 33.27 16.39 -15.99
CA ASP A 47 32.77 17.73 -16.34
C ASP A 47 32.38 18.60 -15.11
N THR A 48 32.66 18.12 -13.90
CA THR A 48 32.33 18.78 -12.63
C THR A 48 33.59 19.04 -11.79
N SER A 49 33.45 19.73 -10.66
CA SER A 49 34.57 19.93 -9.71
C SER A 49 34.85 18.69 -8.84
N PHE A 50 34.29 17.53 -9.17
CA PHE A 50 34.50 16.26 -8.48
C PHE A 50 35.58 15.45 -9.19
N ASP A 51 36.66 15.12 -8.50
CA ASP A 51 37.74 14.28 -9.03
C ASP A 51 37.45 12.81 -8.74
N GLY A 52 36.73 12.13 -9.65
CA GLY A 52 36.44 10.69 -9.58
C GLY A 52 37.67 9.78 -9.69
N SER A 53 38.82 10.32 -10.10
CA SER A 53 40.07 9.54 -10.24
C SER A 53 40.75 9.22 -8.90
N ALA A 54 40.36 9.90 -7.82
CA ALA A 54 40.92 9.73 -6.49
C ALA A 54 40.25 8.56 -5.74
N VAL A 55 40.60 7.32 -6.12
CA VAL A 55 40.11 6.10 -5.45
C VAL A 55 40.49 6.12 -3.96
N PRO A 56 39.52 6.12 -3.02
CA PRO A 56 39.82 6.13 -1.60
C PRO A 56 40.64 4.90 -1.18
N HIS A 57 41.66 5.09 -0.34
CA HIS A 57 42.50 3.96 0.11
C HIS A 57 41.69 2.83 0.75
N ALA A 58 40.65 3.18 1.51
CA ALA A 58 39.74 2.21 2.13
C ALA A 58 38.98 1.37 1.07
N PHE A 59 38.56 1.98 -0.04
CA PHE A 59 37.93 1.26 -1.14
C PHE A 59 38.92 0.36 -1.86
N GLY A 60 40.16 0.82 -2.08
CA GLY A 60 41.24 0.00 -2.62
C GLY A 60 41.48 -1.29 -1.84
N GLN A 61 41.34 -1.25 -0.50
CA GLN A 61 41.36 -2.44 0.36
C GLN A 61 40.07 -3.28 0.22
N ALA A 62 38.90 -2.64 0.22
CA ALA A 62 37.60 -3.29 0.08
C ALA A 62 37.47 -4.12 -1.21
N LEU A 63 38.16 -3.75 -2.30
CA LEU A 63 38.24 -4.53 -3.55
C LEU A 63 38.87 -5.93 -3.39
N THR A 64 39.37 -6.27 -2.20
CA THR A 64 39.85 -7.62 -1.86
C THR A 64 39.00 -8.30 -0.79
N GLU A 65 37.97 -7.63 -0.28
CA GLU A 65 37.08 -8.14 0.75
C GLU A 65 35.90 -8.93 0.15
N PRO A 66 35.36 -9.94 0.86
CA PRO A 66 34.22 -10.72 0.39
C PRO A 66 32.96 -9.89 0.11
N THR A 67 32.82 -8.72 0.75
CA THR A 67 31.66 -7.85 0.62
C THR A 67 31.46 -7.31 -0.80
N LEU A 68 32.53 -7.16 -1.59
CA LEU A 68 32.44 -6.73 -2.99
C LEU A 68 32.55 -7.88 -3.99
N ALA A 69 32.75 -9.12 -3.54
CA ALA A 69 32.94 -10.26 -4.42
C ALA A 69 31.82 -10.41 -5.47
N PRO A 70 30.51 -10.27 -5.14
CA PRO A 70 29.46 -10.39 -6.14
C PRO A 70 29.54 -9.33 -7.25
N LEU A 71 29.90 -8.08 -6.92
CA LEU A 71 30.13 -7.05 -7.92
C LEU A 71 31.32 -7.42 -8.82
N LEU A 72 32.44 -7.85 -8.23
CA LEU A 72 33.66 -8.18 -8.98
C LEU A 72 33.44 -9.35 -9.95
N GLU A 73 32.60 -10.32 -9.59
CA GLU A 73 32.18 -11.42 -10.47
C GLU A 73 31.32 -10.94 -11.64
N CYS A 74 30.49 -9.90 -11.43
CA CYS A 74 29.58 -9.34 -12.43
C CYS A 74 30.22 -8.28 -13.35
N LEU A 75 31.36 -7.68 -12.96
CA LEU A 75 32.04 -6.63 -13.73
C LEU A 75 32.24 -6.94 -15.23
N PRO A 76 32.66 -8.15 -15.64
CA PRO A 76 32.84 -8.47 -17.05
C PRO A 76 31.53 -8.40 -17.86
N ASP A 77 30.40 -8.76 -17.25
CA ASP A 77 29.09 -8.72 -17.89
C ASP A 77 28.59 -7.27 -18.04
N LEU A 78 29.02 -6.39 -17.15
CA LEU A 78 28.78 -4.94 -17.22
C LEU A 78 29.73 -4.23 -18.20
N GLY A 79 30.75 -4.92 -18.72
CA GLY A 79 31.78 -4.32 -19.56
C GLY A 79 32.68 -3.32 -18.81
N LEU A 80 32.82 -3.48 -17.49
CA LEU A 80 33.63 -2.62 -16.62
C LEU A 80 34.87 -3.37 -16.13
N ASP A 81 36.01 -2.68 -16.10
CA ASP A 81 37.23 -3.14 -15.46
C ASP A 81 37.32 -2.67 -14.00
N ARG A 82 37.99 -3.45 -13.14
CA ARG A 82 38.24 -3.06 -11.73
C ARG A 82 38.89 -1.69 -11.61
N SER A 83 39.77 -1.32 -12.55
CA SER A 83 40.45 -0.02 -12.55
C SER A 83 39.55 1.17 -12.82
N GLU A 84 38.35 0.93 -13.36
CA GLU A 84 37.36 1.96 -13.67
C GLU A 84 36.45 2.25 -12.47
N LEU A 85 36.62 1.57 -11.33
CA LEU A 85 35.82 1.79 -10.12
C LEU A 85 36.44 2.88 -9.24
N ALA A 86 35.70 3.98 -9.02
CA ALA A 86 36.04 5.01 -8.03
C ALA A 86 35.61 4.60 -6.62
N THR A 87 34.38 4.09 -6.49
CA THR A 87 33.85 3.51 -5.26
C THR A 87 32.64 2.63 -5.59
N ALA A 88 32.31 1.67 -4.72
CA ALA A 88 31.14 0.84 -4.86
C ALA A 88 30.69 0.27 -3.52
N THR A 89 29.43 -0.11 -3.44
CA THR A 89 28.88 -0.93 -2.35
C THR A 89 27.95 -1.99 -2.91
N VAL A 90 27.95 -3.17 -2.29
CA VAL A 90 27.00 -4.25 -2.56
C VAL A 90 26.07 -4.35 -1.36
N PHE A 91 24.77 -4.43 -1.63
CA PHE A 91 23.75 -4.51 -0.60
C PHE A 91 22.61 -5.44 -1.03
N SER A 92 21.84 -5.91 -0.06
CA SER A 92 20.63 -6.69 -0.29
C SER A 92 19.42 -5.89 0.13
N THR A 93 18.37 -5.92 -0.69
CA THR A 93 17.06 -5.35 -0.34
C THR A 93 16.33 -6.25 0.66
N GLN A 94 15.44 -5.65 1.46
CA GLN A 94 14.58 -6.41 2.37
C GLN A 94 13.64 -7.33 1.58
N ASP A 95 13.21 -8.42 2.23
CA ASP A 95 12.05 -9.17 1.78
C ASP A 95 10.81 -8.63 2.49
N THR A 96 9.97 -7.89 1.75
CA THR A 96 8.78 -7.23 2.30
C THR A 96 7.53 -8.11 2.23
N LEU A 97 7.53 -9.14 1.38
CA LEU A 97 6.31 -9.89 1.03
C LEU A 97 6.27 -11.30 1.63
N SER A 98 7.41 -11.99 1.77
CA SER A 98 7.39 -13.40 2.18
C SER A 98 6.79 -13.62 3.56
N GLU A 99 7.14 -12.79 4.54
CA GLU A 99 6.56 -12.90 5.87
C GLU A 99 5.06 -12.57 5.87
N LEU A 100 4.62 -11.54 5.12
CA LEU A 100 3.21 -11.16 5.05
C LEU A 100 2.38 -12.26 4.38
N ARG A 101 2.89 -12.88 3.32
CA ARG A 101 2.27 -14.03 2.67
C ARG A 101 2.18 -15.24 3.58
N SER A 102 3.24 -15.54 4.35
CA SER A 102 3.22 -16.62 5.36
C SER A 102 2.15 -16.37 6.43
N LEU A 103 2.05 -15.13 6.95
CA LEU A 103 0.99 -14.73 7.88
C LEU A 103 -0.41 -14.91 7.28
N ARG A 104 -0.60 -14.47 6.03
CA ARG A 104 -1.87 -14.59 5.29
C ARG A 104 -2.25 -16.05 5.09
N ASP A 105 -1.34 -16.87 4.57
CA ASP A 105 -1.55 -18.31 4.34
C ASP A 105 -1.91 -19.02 5.65
N HIS A 106 -1.22 -18.67 6.74
CA HIS A 106 -1.53 -19.21 8.05
C HIS A 106 -2.94 -18.79 8.52
N SER A 107 -3.32 -17.51 8.41
CA SER A 107 -4.67 -17.00 8.72
C SER A 107 -5.75 -17.73 7.89
N ALA A 108 -5.49 -17.93 6.60
CA ALA A 108 -6.36 -18.66 5.70
C ALA A 108 -6.55 -20.14 6.12
N SER A 109 -5.53 -20.75 6.73
CA SER A 109 -5.53 -22.16 7.14
C SER A 109 -6.14 -22.44 8.52
N LEU A 110 -6.42 -21.40 9.32
CA LEU A 110 -6.89 -21.58 10.71
C LEU A 110 -8.24 -22.32 10.77
N ALA A 111 -8.34 -23.25 11.72
CA ALA A 111 -9.56 -24.01 12.00
C ALA A 111 -9.92 -23.97 13.50
N PRO A 112 -11.22 -23.87 13.86
CA PRO A 112 -12.38 -23.72 12.96
C PRO A 112 -12.39 -22.37 12.23
N GLY A 113 -13.17 -22.28 11.15
CA GLY A 113 -13.37 -21.02 10.42
C GLY A 113 -14.15 -19.97 11.21
N PRO A 114 -14.32 -18.76 10.65
CA PRO A 114 -15.00 -17.67 11.33
C PRO A 114 -16.45 -18.02 11.68
N VAL A 115 -16.87 -17.55 12.85
CA VAL A 115 -18.26 -17.65 13.32
C VAL A 115 -18.77 -16.24 13.58
N VAL A 116 -19.90 -15.91 12.96
CA VAL A 116 -20.56 -14.62 13.17
C VAL A 116 -21.50 -14.71 14.37
N ASP A 117 -21.26 -13.84 15.35
CA ASP A 117 -22.09 -13.62 16.53
C ASP A 117 -22.85 -12.29 16.41
N ASN A 118 -23.80 -12.07 17.34
CA ASN A 118 -24.49 -10.79 17.52
C ASN A 118 -25.10 -10.21 16.23
N TRP A 119 -25.58 -11.10 15.36
CA TRP A 119 -26.19 -10.75 14.09
C TRP A 119 -27.54 -10.06 14.30
N GLN A 120 -27.65 -8.80 13.88
CA GLN A 120 -28.84 -7.99 14.09
C GLN A 120 -29.08 -6.99 12.96
N TRP A 121 -30.36 -6.79 12.66
CA TRP A 121 -30.80 -5.76 11.72
C TRP A 121 -30.68 -4.38 12.34
N LEU A 122 -30.12 -3.42 11.59
CA LEU A 122 -30.00 -2.02 11.99
C LEU A 122 -31.13 -1.21 11.32
N GLU A 123 -32.27 -1.09 12.00
CA GLU A 123 -33.44 -0.37 11.49
C GLU A 123 -33.12 1.09 11.12
N ASP A 124 -32.40 1.80 11.99
CA ASP A 124 -32.04 3.22 11.79
C ASP A 124 -31.03 3.44 10.64
N GLU A 125 -30.32 2.39 10.24
CA GLU A 125 -29.37 2.40 9.12
C GLU A 125 -29.95 1.70 7.88
N SER A 126 -31.26 1.43 7.87
CA SER A 126 -31.97 0.78 6.78
C SER A 126 -33.05 1.69 6.21
N VAL A 127 -33.37 1.53 4.92
CA VAL A 127 -34.47 2.25 4.28
C VAL A 127 -35.42 1.24 3.66
N ALA A 128 -36.61 1.15 4.24
CA ALA A 128 -37.64 0.20 3.84
C ALA A 128 -37.92 0.26 2.31
N GLY A 129 -37.82 -0.89 1.65
CA GLY A 129 -38.01 -1.01 0.20
C GLY A 129 -36.85 -0.50 -0.65
N SER A 130 -35.72 -0.11 -0.04
CA SER A 130 -34.51 0.36 -0.72
C SER A 130 -33.29 -0.50 -0.37
N TYR A 131 -32.82 -0.46 0.88
CA TYR A 131 -31.71 -1.27 1.35
C TYR A 131 -31.87 -1.63 2.82
N GLU A 132 -31.24 -2.74 3.21
CA GLU A 132 -31.10 -3.19 4.58
C GLU A 132 -29.64 -3.12 5.00
N THR A 133 -29.42 -2.81 6.28
CA THR A 133 -28.11 -2.83 6.91
C THR A 133 -28.18 -3.70 8.15
N TRP A 134 -27.21 -4.57 8.32
CA TRP A 134 -27.10 -5.51 9.42
C TRP A 134 -25.72 -5.39 10.07
N ARG A 135 -25.63 -5.65 11.38
CA ARG A 135 -24.37 -5.70 12.14
C ARG A 135 -24.14 -7.11 12.64
N GLY A 136 -22.88 -7.55 12.57
CA GLY A 136 -22.40 -8.77 13.21
C GLY A 136 -21.07 -8.55 13.90
N GLU A 137 -20.61 -9.55 14.62
CA GLU A 137 -19.29 -9.59 15.25
C GLU A 137 -18.61 -10.91 14.94
N VAL A 138 -17.29 -10.89 14.79
CA VAL A 138 -16.48 -12.08 14.54
C VAL A 138 -15.19 -12.00 15.34
N ASP A 139 -14.69 -13.14 15.81
CA ASP A 139 -13.35 -13.21 16.41
C ASP A 139 -12.29 -13.21 15.29
N VAL A 140 -11.36 -12.26 15.33
CA VAL A 140 -10.27 -12.05 14.36
C VAL A 140 -8.93 -12.39 15.00
N PRO A 141 -8.04 -13.13 14.32
CA PRO A 141 -6.73 -13.49 14.86
C PRO A 141 -5.77 -12.30 14.84
N ILE A 142 -5.12 -12.03 15.98
CA ILE A 142 -4.09 -11.00 16.11
C ILE A 142 -2.73 -11.67 16.27
N TYR A 143 -1.79 -11.34 15.38
CA TYR A 143 -0.42 -11.86 15.33
C TYR A 143 0.59 -10.94 16.04
N GLN A 144 0.19 -9.71 16.33
CA GLN A 144 1.02 -8.75 17.06
C GLN A 144 1.11 -9.07 18.55
N ARG A 145 2.33 -9.04 19.10
CA ARG A 145 2.56 -9.17 20.55
C ARG A 145 2.24 -7.88 21.29
N GLY A 146 1.76 -8.03 22.52
CA GLY A 146 1.48 -6.94 23.44
C GLY A 146 0.07 -6.38 23.32
N ASP A 147 -0.19 -5.38 24.15
CA ASP A 147 -1.50 -4.75 24.27
C ASP A 147 -1.61 -3.53 23.34
N SER A 148 -2.76 -3.41 22.68
CA SER A 148 -3.15 -2.16 21.99
C SER A 148 -3.09 -0.98 22.99
N PRO A 149 -2.61 0.22 22.59
CA PRO A 149 -2.24 0.61 21.24
C PRO A 149 -0.74 0.43 20.93
N TYR A 150 -0.09 -0.57 21.54
CA TYR A 150 1.29 -0.99 21.24
C TYR A 150 2.36 0.08 21.54
N TRP A 151 2.37 0.58 22.78
CA TRP A 151 3.37 1.56 23.23
C TRP A 151 4.79 0.99 23.40
N VAL A 152 4.93 -0.33 23.57
CA VAL A 152 6.22 -0.96 23.93
C VAL A 152 6.54 -2.17 23.06
N GLU A 153 5.62 -3.13 22.99
CA GLU A 153 5.67 -4.27 22.06
C GLU A 153 4.81 -3.95 20.82
N GLY A 154 4.82 -4.80 19.80
CA GLY A 154 3.88 -4.68 18.67
C GLY A 154 4.27 -5.44 17.41
N GLU A 155 5.40 -6.15 17.45
CA GLU A 155 5.91 -7.01 16.40
C GLU A 155 5.02 -8.21 16.11
N MET A 156 5.07 -8.68 14.85
CA MET A 156 4.53 -9.96 14.43
C MET A 156 5.36 -11.10 15.04
N VAL A 157 4.67 -12.12 15.57
CA VAL A 157 5.34 -13.25 16.24
C VAL A 157 5.37 -14.50 15.35
N PHE A 158 6.54 -15.12 15.31
CA PHE A 158 6.79 -16.41 14.68
C PHE A 158 7.44 -17.36 15.69
N ASP A 159 7.22 -18.67 15.56
CA ASP A 159 7.91 -19.68 16.36
C ASP A 159 9.34 -19.97 15.87
N ASP A 160 10.04 -20.91 16.51
CA ASP A 160 11.43 -21.26 16.16
C ASP A 160 11.55 -21.88 14.76
N GLU A 161 10.45 -22.38 14.20
CA GLU A 161 10.33 -22.92 12.85
C GLU A 161 9.93 -21.85 11.81
N GLY A 162 9.65 -20.62 12.24
CA GLY A 162 9.21 -19.52 11.38
C GLY A 162 7.71 -19.56 11.04
N THR A 163 6.91 -20.33 11.78
CA THR A 163 5.46 -20.38 11.63
C THR A 163 4.84 -19.17 12.34
N PRO A 164 3.91 -18.43 11.70
CA PRO A 164 3.20 -17.36 12.36
C PRO A 164 2.42 -17.82 13.61
N VAL A 165 2.46 -17.05 14.69
CA VAL A 165 1.79 -17.39 15.95
C VAL A 165 0.70 -16.38 16.29
N VAL A 166 -0.55 -16.85 16.36
CA VAL A 166 -1.67 -16.04 16.87
C VAL A 166 -1.44 -15.74 18.35
N GLN A 167 -1.36 -14.46 18.69
CA GLN A 167 -1.14 -13.97 20.06
C GLN A 167 -2.45 -13.87 20.84
N ARG A 168 -3.53 -13.44 20.18
CA ARG A 168 -4.87 -13.37 20.76
C ARG A 168 -5.94 -13.38 19.67
N TRP A 169 -7.19 -13.51 20.11
CA TRP A 169 -8.38 -13.30 19.28
C TRP A 169 -9.08 -12.03 19.75
N GLU A 170 -9.53 -11.21 18.81
CA GLU A 170 -10.20 -9.95 19.08
C GLU A 170 -11.59 -9.95 18.46
N LYS A 171 -12.61 -9.55 19.25
CA LYS A 171 -13.98 -9.44 18.74
C LYS A 171 -14.09 -8.16 17.90
N VAL A 172 -14.35 -8.31 16.61
CA VAL A 172 -14.44 -7.20 15.65
C VAL A 172 -15.85 -7.11 15.09
N ALA A 173 -16.43 -5.91 15.19
CA ALA A 173 -17.72 -5.60 14.60
C ALA A 173 -17.60 -5.35 13.10
N PHE A 174 -18.61 -5.79 12.36
CA PHE A 174 -18.78 -5.49 10.95
C PHE A 174 -20.24 -5.14 10.64
N ALA A 175 -20.44 -4.44 9.52
CA ALA A 175 -21.73 -4.08 8.98
C ALA A 175 -21.83 -4.52 7.52
N LEU A 176 -22.97 -5.09 7.17
CA LEU A 176 -23.32 -5.51 5.81
C LEU A 176 -24.53 -4.69 5.35
N SER A 177 -24.42 -4.00 4.23
CA SER A 177 -25.52 -3.24 3.62
C SER A 177 -25.77 -3.67 2.18
N PHE A 178 -27.02 -3.99 1.84
CA PHE A 178 -27.40 -4.47 0.52
C PHE A 178 -28.78 -3.93 0.09
N PRO A 179 -29.00 -3.69 -1.21
CA PRO A 179 -30.32 -3.35 -1.75
C PRO A 179 -31.31 -4.52 -1.62
N VAL A 180 -32.60 -4.26 -1.41
CA VAL A 180 -33.63 -5.30 -1.15
C VAL A 180 -34.48 -5.67 -2.37
N ASP A 181 -34.39 -4.94 -3.48
CA ASP A 181 -35.30 -5.04 -4.62
C ASP A 181 -34.75 -5.78 -5.85
N ILE A 182 -33.50 -6.27 -5.79
CA ILE A 182 -32.88 -7.02 -6.88
C ILE A 182 -32.83 -8.51 -6.51
N LYS A 183 -33.18 -9.35 -7.48
CA LYS A 183 -33.36 -10.79 -7.31
C LYS A 183 -32.10 -11.61 -7.61
N GLU A 184 -31.17 -11.03 -8.36
CA GLU A 184 -29.91 -11.67 -8.70
C GLU A 184 -28.97 -11.75 -7.48
N PRO A 185 -28.01 -12.70 -7.46
CA PRO A 185 -26.93 -12.71 -6.48
C PRO A 185 -26.22 -11.35 -6.38
N ARG A 186 -25.72 -11.02 -5.18
CA ARG A 186 -25.07 -9.75 -4.90
C ARG A 186 -23.57 -9.89 -4.95
N HIS A 187 -22.90 -9.15 -5.83
CA HIS A 187 -21.44 -9.02 -5.78
C HIS A 187 -21.03 -8.39 -4.46
N VAL A 188 -19.98 -8.94 -3.85
CA VAL A 188 -19.51 -8.47 -2.56
C VAL A 188 -18.43 -7.42 -2.75
N LEU A 189 -18.64 -6.27 -2.13
CA LEU A 189 -17.66 -5.19 -2.01
C LEU A 189 -17.17 -5.09 -0.57
N ILE A 190 -15.90 -5.39 -0.34
CA ILE A 190 -15.21 -5.15 0.92
C ILE A 190 -14.83 -3.67 0.98
N TRP A 191 -15.27 -2.98 2.01
CA TRP A 191 -15.05 -1.55 2.17
C TRP A 191 -14.01 -1.28 3.27
N GLN A 192 -12.81 -0.87 2.86
CA GLN A 192 -11.76 -0.36 3.74
C GLN A 192 -11.78 1.16 3.80
N SER A 193 -12.11 1.69 4.98
CA SER A 193 -12.20 3.14 5.17
C SER A 193 -10.86 3.74 5.55
N GLY A 194 -10.73 5.05 5.34
CA GLY A 194 -9.62 5.80 5.89
C GLY A 194 -9.71 6.01 7.40
N ALA A 195 -8.70 6.71 7.91
CA ALA A 195 -8.55 7.09 9.30
C ALA A 195 -9.85 7.67 9.90
N ARG A 196 -10.09 7.35 11.18
CA ARG A 196 -11.18 7.88 12.02
C ARG A 196 -12.60 7.49 11.58
N ALA A 197 -12.75 6.57 10.63
CA ALA A 197 -14.07 6.12 10.19
C ALA A 197 -14.76 5.23 11.24
N ASP A 198 -16.07 5.44 11.43
CA ASP A 198 -16.93 4.58 12.25
C ASP A 198 -17.54 3.42 11.43
N LEU A 199 -18.28 2.52 12.08
CA LEU A 199 -18.78 1.29 11.45
C LEU A 199 -19.82 1.53 10.34
N THR A 200 -20.74 2.51 10.49
CA THR A 200 -21.92 2.67 9.61
C THR A 200 -21.99 4.02 8.89
N GLY A 201 -21.11 4.97 9.20
CA GLY A 201 -21.10 6.33 8.64
C GLY A 201 -20.87 6.41 7.12
N TRP A 202 -20.49 5.29 6.49
CA TRP A 202 -20.38 5.13 5.04
C TRP A 202 -21.73 4.77 4.39
N VAL A 203 -22.65 4.13 5.11
CA VAL A 203 -23.89 3.53 4.56
C VAL A 203 -24.70 4.56 3.78
N ASN A 204 -24.83 5.77 4.30
CA ASN A 204 -25.63 6.85 3.72
C ASN A 204 -24.83 7.76 2.76
N ARG A 205 -23.55 7.48 2.51
CA ARG A 205 -22.72 8.26 1.59
C ARG A 205 -23.16 8.02 0.14
N PRO A 206 -23.04 9.04 -0.75
CA PRO A 206 -23.35 8.89 -2.16
C PRO A 206 -22.67 7.69 -2.82
N LEU A 207 -21.37 7.49 -2.57
CA LEU A 207 -20.62 6.37 -3.13
C LEU A 207 -21.19 5.00 -2.76
N ALA A 208 -21.52 4.78 -1.48
CA ALA A 208 -22.12 3.51 -1.04
C ALA A 208 -23.51 3.29 -1.66
N ARG A 209 -24.30 4.36 -1.81
CA ARG A 209 -25.58 4.29 -2.53
C ARG A 209 -25.38 3.93 -3.99
N ASP A 210 -24.41 4.54 -4.66
CA ASP A 210 -24.15 4.33 -6.08
C ASP A 210 -23.70 2.85 -6.32
N PHE A 211 -22.87 2.27 -5.45
CA PHE A 211 -22.56 0.82 -5.46
C PHE A 211 -23.77 -0.08 -5.19
N ARG A 212 -24.62 0.26 -4.20
CA ARG A 212 -25.85 -0.53 -3.97
C ARG A 212 -26.79 -0.47 -5.17
N GLN A 213 -26.87 0.67 -5.87
CA GLN A 213 -27.65 0.79 -7.11
C GLN A 213 -27.05 -0.06 -8.25
N ALA A 214 -25.72 -0.25 -8.27
CA ALA A 214 -25.03 -1.18 -9.16
C ALA A 214 -25.17 -2.66 -8.73
N GLY A 215 -25.85 -2.95 -7.63
CA GLY A 215 -26.19 -4.31 -7.20
C GLY A 215 -25.28 -4.94 -6.14
N PHE A 216 -24.31 -4.18 -5.63
CA PHE A 216 -23.36 -4.68 -4.63
C PHE A 216 -23.98 -4.86 -3.23
N ALA A 217 -23.57 -5.93 -2.55
CA ALA A 217 -23.63 -6.06 -1.11
C ALA A 217 -22.30 -5.58 -0.53
N ILE A 218 -22.35 -4.55 0.33
CA ILE A 218 -21.16 -3.88 0.81
C ILE A 218 -20.93 -4.31 2.27
N ILE A 219 -19.76 -4.88 2.55
CA ILE A 219 -19.34 -5.27 3.89
C ILE A 219 -18.19 -4.39 4.37
N LYS A 220 -18.30 -3.88 5.59
CA LYS A 220 -17.24 -3.13 6.27
C LYS A 220 -17.01 -3.69 7.65
N PHE A 221 -15.75 -3.84 8.05
CA PHE A 221 -15.37 -4.06 9.45
C PHE A 221 -14.58 -2.87 9.99
N LEU A 222 -14.39 -2.82 11.32
CA LEU A 222 -13.53 -1.81 11.94
C LEU A 222 -12.06 -2.25 11.86
N PRO A 223 -11.15 -1.49 11.22
CA PRO A 223 -9.71 -1.73 11.29
C PRO A 223 -9.15 -1.47 12.69
N GLN A 224 -7.87 -1.77 12.91
CA GLN A 224 -7.25 -1.50 14.21
C GLN A 224 -7.35 -0.02 14.56
N PHE A 225 -7.50 0.28 15.85
CA PHE A 225 -7.63 1.64 16.39
C PHE A 225 -8.86 2.43 15.91
N HIS A 226 -9.78 1.82 15.18
CA HIS A 226 -11.01 2.46 14.73
C HIS A 226 -12.20 2.13 15.63
N GLY A 227 -13.03 3.13 15.92
CA GLY A 227 -14.29 2.95 16.65
C GLY A 227 -14.11 2.13 17.94
N GLU A 228 -14.85 1.03 18.04
CA GLU A 228 -14.84 0.12 19.20
C GLU A 228 -13.50 -0.64 19.39
N ARG A 229 -12.60 -0.63 18.40
CA ARG A 229 -11.24 -1.18 18.49
C ARG A 229 -10.20 -0.17 18.97
N ASN A 230 -10.60 1.11 19.14
CA ASN A 230 -9.73 2.09 19.78
C ASN A 230 -9.83 1.95 21.30
N VAL A 231 -8.69 1.68 21.95
CA VAL A 231 -8.62 1.52 23.41
C VAL A 231 -8.32 2.84 24.11
N ASP A 232 -8.54 2.89 25.44
CA ASP A 232 -8.18 4.07 26.25
C ASP A 232 -6.70 4.44 26.07
N GLY A 233 -6.44 5.70 25.73
CA GLY A 233 -5.09 6.20 25.44
C GLY A 233 -4.60 5.96 24.01
N GLY A 234 -5.42 5.32 23.16
CA GLY A 234 -5.19 5.21 21.73
C GLY A 234 -5.47 6.52 20.99
N ASP A 235 -4.54 6.88 20.13
CA ASP A 235 -4.62 7.97 19.16
C ASP A 235 -4.37 7.38 17.77
N LEU A 236 -5.36 7.46 16.90
CA LEU A 236 -5.33 6.74 15.62
C LEU A 236 -4.16 7.19 14.74
N ASP A 237 -3.93 8.50 14.63
CA ASP A 237 -2.89 9.04 13.74
C ASP A 237 -1.49 8.69 14.25
N LEU A 238 -1.30 8.69 15.57
CA LEU A 238 -0.03 8.31 16.18
C LEU A 238 0.22 6.79 16.12
N HIS A 239 -0.77 5.97 16.45
CA HIS A 239 -0.55 4.53 16.67
C HIS A 239 -0.71 3.67 15.42
N THR A 240 -1.39 4.18 14.38
CA THR A 240 -1.45 3.49 13.08
C THR A 240 -0.05 3.32 12.49
N TYR A 241 0.72 4.42 12.44
CA TYR A 241 2.10 4.42 11.93
C TYR A 241 3.14 4.15 13.01
N ASN A 242 2.78 4.41 14.28
CA ASN A 242 3.56 4.12 15.49
C ASN A 242 5.04 4.52 15.40
N TYR A 243 5.30 5.77 15.02
CA TYR A 243 6.66 6.30 14.79
C TYR A 243 7.60 6.17 15.99
N LEU A 244 7.06 6.06 17.21
CA LEU A 244 7.83 5.93 18.45
C LEU A 244 8.09 4.46 18.84
N ASN A 245 7.38 3.51 18.24
CA ASN A 245 7.61 2.08 18.40
C ASN A 245 7.75 1.41 17.02
N PRO A 246 8.98 1.36 16.46
CA PRO A 246 9.22 0.81 15.12
C PRO A 246 8.77 -0.64 14.94
N ALA A 247 8.73 -1.44 16.02
CA ALA A 247 8.24 -2.81 15.97
C ALA A 247 6.73 -2.84 15.64
N ALA A 248 5.95 -1.98 16.30
CA ALA A 248 4.53 -1.80 16.01
C ALA A 248 4.30 -1.11 14.66
N GLY A 249 5.07 -0.08 14.32
CA GLY A 249 4.94 0.64 13.04
C GLY A 249 5.16 -0.25 11.83
N ARG A 250 5.97 -1.31 11.96
CA ARG A 250 6.17 -2.34 10.94
C ARG A 250 5.05 -3.38 10.86
N ALA A 251 4.14 -3.41 11.82
CA ALA A 251 3.22 -4.52 12.02
C ALA A 251 1.74 -4.13 11.93
N VAL A 252 1.35 -2.92 12.35
CA VAL A 252 -0.07 -2.51 12.37
C VAL A 252 -0.74 -2.68 11.01
N LEU A 253 -0.24 -2.05 9.95
CA LEU A 253 -0.87 -2.15 8.63
C LEU A 253 -0.81 -3.58 8.08
N ARG A 254 0.24 -4.35 8.41
CA ARG A 254 0.30 -5.79 8.09
C ARG A 254 -0.79 -6.57 8.81
N GLN A 255 -1.12 -6.22 10.05
CA GLN A 255 -2.25 -6.85 10.77
C GLN A 255 -3.58 -6.46 10.13
N GLU A 256 -3.75 -5.22 9.67
CA GLU A 256 -4.96 -4.82 8.94
C GLU A 256 -5.12 -5.59 7.61
N VAL A 257 -4.04 -5.89 6.89
CA VAL A 257 -4.06 -6.80 5.73
C VAL A 257 -4.57 -8.20 6.12
N LEU A 258 -4.14 -8.72 7.26
CA LEU A 258 -4.58 -10.03 7.77
C LEU A 258 -6.05 -9.99 8.22
N ASP A 259 -6.51 -8.87 8.76
CA ASP A 259 -7.92 -8.66 9.09
C ASP A 259 -8.77 -8.71 7.81
N VAL A 260 -8.32 -8.09 6.70
CA VAL A 260 -9.00 -8.21 5.39
C VAL A 260 -9.04 -9.67 4.92
N SER A 261 -7.90 -10.37 4.96
CA SER A 261 -7.79 -11.77 4.55
C SER A 261 -8.71 -12.69 5.39
N TRP A 262 -8.85 -12.41 6.69
CA TRP A 262 -9.80 -13.12 7.55
C TRP A 262 -11.25 -12.79 7.18
N PHE A 263 -11.55 -11.53 6.82
CA PHE A 263 -12.89 -11.13 6.41
C PHE A 263 -13.33 -11.70 5.05
N VAL A 264 -12.39 -11.99 4.15
CA VAL A 264 -12.68 -12.83 2.97
C VAL A 264 -13.28 -14.16 3.40
N ARG A 265 -12.71 -14.82 4.41
CA ARG A 265 -13.29 -16.07 4.95
C ARG A 265 -14.66 -15.86 5.60
N VAL A 266 -14.88 -14.74 6.29
CA VAL A 266 -16.22 -14.41 6.83
C VAL A 266 -17.24 -14.36 5.70
N VAL A 267 -16.91 -13.71 4.59
CA VAL A 267 -17.75 -13.62 3.40
C VAL A 267 -18.06 -15.00 2.83
N ARG A 268 -17.05 -15.86 2.64
CA ARG A 268 -17.21 -17.15 1.97
C ARG A 268 -17.79 -18.25 2.84
N GLU A 269 -17.43 -18.28 4.13
CA GLU A 269 -17.74 -19.39 5.03
C GLU A 269 -18.91 -19.10 5.97
N SER A 270 -19.24 -17.83 6.25
CA SER A 270 -20.19 -17.48 7.31
C SER A 270 -21.42 -16.70 6.84
N LEU A 271 -21.26 -15.71 5.95
CA LEU A 271 -22.36 -14.77 5.65
C LEU A 271 -23.57 -15.43 4.99
N GLY A 272 -23.35 -16.39 4.09
CA GLY A 272 -24.43 -17.02 3.32
C GLY A 272 -25.45 -17.81 4.16
N ASP A 273 -25.07 -18.20 5.38
CA ASP A 273 -25.93 -18.95 6.30
C ASP A 273 -26.70 -18.05 7.30
N LEU A 274 -26.44 -16.74 7.29
CA LEU A 274 -27.07 -15.80 8.20
C LEU A 274 -28.50 -15.43 7.78
N GLU A 275 -29.38 -15.27 8.77
CA GLU A 275 -30.75 -14.85 8.53
C GLU A 275 -30.80 -13.46 7.87
N GLY A 276 -31.61 -13.32 6.81
CA GLY A 276 -31.82 -12.05 6.13
C GLY A 276 -30.74 -11.68 5.12
N VAL A 277 -29.62 -12.39 5.05
CA VAL A 277 -28.59 -12.15 4.03
C VAL A 277 -29.09 -12.64 2.67
N PRO A 278 -28.99 -11.84 1.60
CA PRO A 278 -29.36 -12.27 0.26
C PRO A 278 -28.35 -13.29 -0.28
N LEU A 279 -28.66 -13.91 -1.41
CA LEU A 279 -27.66 -14.72 -2.11
C LEU A 279 -26.48 -13.81 -2.51
N LEU A 280 -25.28 -14.15 -2.07
CA LEU A 280 -24.04 -13.43 -2.38
C LEU A 280 -23.28 -14.16 -3.49
N GLU A 281 -22.76 -13.41 -4.44
CA GLU A 281 -21.75 -13.88 -5.39
C GLU A 281 -20.38 -13.67 -4.77
N THR A 282 -19.67 -14.76 -4.53
CA THR A 282 -18.37 -14.76 -3.81
C THR A 282 -17.24 -15.39 -4.62
N ASP A 283 -17.49 -15.70 -5.91
CA ASP A 283 -16.44 -16.14 -6.84
C ASP A 283 -15.64 -14.97 -7.41
N TYR A 284 -16.17 -13.74 -7.35
CA TYR A 284 -15.48 -12.51 -7.71
C TYR A 284 -15.67 -11.46 -6.60
N LEU A 285 -14.63 -11.26 -5.79
CA LEU A 285 -14.66 -10.30 -4.69
C LEU A 285 -13.99 -8.99 -5.10
N THR A 286 -14.56 -7.89 -4.62
CA THR A 286 -14.03 -6.55 -4.88
C THR A 286 -13.70 -5.84 -3.58
N LEU A 287 -12.69 -4.97 -3.63
CA LEU A 287 -12.31 -4.13 -2.50
C LEU A 287 -12.25 -2.67 -2.92
N ILE A 288 -12.82 -1.80 -2.08
CA ILE A 288 -12.55 -0.35 -2.12
C ILE A 288 -11.73 0.06 -0.91
N GLY A 289 -10.69 0.85 -1.13
CA GLY A 289 -9.87 1.47 -0.10
C GLY A 289 -9.84 2.98 -0.25
N HIS A 290 -9.93 3.71 0.87
CA HIS A 290 -9.69 5.15 0.93
C HIS A 290 -8.59 5.49 1.93
N SER A 291 -7.65 6.37 1.57
CA SER A 291 -6.60 6.85 2.48
C SER A 291 -5.80 5.68 3.08
N GLN A 292 -5.69 5.57 4.41
CA GLN A 292 -5.15 4.38 5.09
C GLN A 292 -5.73 3.06 4.57
N GLY A 293 -7.06 2.98 4.33
CA GLY A 293 -7.70 1.78 3.78
C GLY A 293 -7.26 1.47 2.35
N ALA A 294 -6.82 2.48 1.59
CA ALA A 294 -6.22 2.29 0.27
C ALA A 294 -4.76 1.85 0.35
N GLU A 295 -3.99 2.32 1.35
CA GLU A 295 -2.64 1.80 1.64
C GLU A 295 -2.71 0.29 1.97
N VAL A 296 -3.63 -0.10 2.86
CA VAL A 296 -3.91 -1.51 3.17
C VAL A 296 -4.40 -2.26 1.92
N GLY A 297 -5.34 -1.70 1.16
CA GLY A 297 -5.84 -2.30 -0.07
C GLY A 297 -4.74 -2.58 -1.11
N ALA A 298 -3.78 -1.67 -1.25
CA ALA A 298 -2.61 -1.85 -2.11
C ALA A 298 -1.73 -3.03 -1.67
N MET A 299 -1.57 -3.23 -0.37
CA MET A 299 -0.85 -4.39 0.19
C MET A 299 -1.66 -5.68 0.04
N VAL A 300 -2.99 -5.65 0.24
CA VAL A 300 -3.89 -6.79 0.03
C VAL A 300 -3.80 -7.30 -1.41
N ALA A 301 -3.83 -6.40 -2.40
CA ALA A 301 -3.68 -6.74 -3.83
C ALA A 301 -2.34 -7.44 -4.18
N ALA A 302 -1.37 -7.46 -3.27
CA ALA A 302 -0.08 -8.14 -3.47
C ALA A 302 0.00 -9.53 -2.82
N VAL A 303 -0.97 -9.89 -1.97
CA VAL A 303 -0.91 -11.09 -1.11
C VAL A 303 -2.21 -11.89 -1.00
N GLU A 304 -3.38 -11.31 -1.27
CA GLU A 304 -4.68 -11.98 -1.16
C GLU A 304 -5.27 -12.29 -2.55
N PRO A 305 -5.18 -13.53 -3.06
CA PRO A 305 -5.70 -13.98 -4.36
C PRO A 305 -7.21 -14.10 -4.41
N GLU A 306 -7.91 -14.07 -3.27
CA GLU A 306 -9.37 -14.21 -3.29
C GLU A 306 -10.09 -12.88 -3.55
N VAL A 307 -9.36 -11.78 -3.76
CA VAL A 307 -9.92 -10.48 -4.15
C VAL A 307 -9.41 -10.10 -5.53
N ASP A 308 -10.32 -9.95 -6.48
CA ASP A 308 -10.01 -9.85 -7.90
C ASP A 308 -9.76 -8.41 -8.35
N ALA A 309 -10.53 -7.45 -7.82
CA ALA A 309 -10.45 -6.05 -8.23
C ALA A 309 -10.46 -5.05 -7.07
N PHE A 310 -9.62 -4.03 -7.23
CA PHE A 310 -9.33 -3.02 -6.22
C PHE A 310 -9.59 -1.62 -6.76
N LEU A 311 -10.44 -0.86 -6.07
CA LEU A 311 -10.61 0.57 -6.27
C LEU A 311 -9.91 1.30 -5.11
N LEU A 312 -8.78 1.93 -5.39
CA LEU A 312 -7.96 2.62 -4.40
C LEU A 312 -8.05 4.13 -4.63
N HIS A 313 -8.30 4.91 -3.57
CA HIS A 313 -8.47 6.34 -3.71
C HIS A 313 -7.83 7.16 -2.59
N GLY A 314 -7.25 8.31 -2.95
CA GLY A 314 -6.53 9.18 -2.02
C GLY A 314 -5.32 8.44 -1.46
N VAL A 315 -4.52 7.84 -2.35
CA VAL A 315 -3.48 6.88 -2.00
C VAL A 315 -2.16 7.23 -2.66
N GLY A 316 -1.07 7.01 -1.92
CA GLY A 316 0.28 7.19 -2.38
C GLY A 316 1.22 6.21 -1.69
N THR A 317 2.51 6.35 -1.97
CA THR A 317 3.59 5.52 -1.42
C THR A 317 4.81 6.39 -1.11
N TYR A 318 5.92 5.81 -0.65
CA TYR A 318 7.11 6.49 -0.18
C TYR A 318 6.82 7.25 1.11
N LEU A 319 6.93 6.53 2.24
CA LEU A 319 6.85 7.09 3.59
C LEU A 319 7.75 8.33 3.75
N SER A 320 8.91 8.34 3.11
CA SER A 320 9.81 9.49 3.05
C SER A 320 9.15 10.76 2.51
N GLU A 321 8.35 10.68 1.44
CA GLU A 321 7.61 11.81 0.89
C GLU A 321 6.51 12.27 1.86
N THR A 322 5.78 11.33 2.46
CA THR A 322 4.80 11.64 3.51
C THR A 322 5.45 12.39 4.67
N ILE A 323 6.59 11.93 5.16
CA ILE A 323 7.31 12.58 6.28
C ILE A 323 7.75 14.00 5.91
N VAL A 324 8.21 14.22 4.68
CA VAL A 324 8.75 15.52 4.24
C VAL A 324 7.65 16.54 3.95
N HIS A 325 6.46 16.09 3.56
CA HIS A 325 5.39 16.98 3.07
C HIS A 325 4.16 17.08 3.97
N ARG A 326 3.94 16.12 4.87
CA ARG A 326 2.73 16.09 5.72
C ARG A 326 2.83 17.08 6.88
N THR A 327 1.91 18.04 6.89
CA THR A 327 1.80 19.05 7.96
C THR A 327 0.57 18.91 8.85
N ASP A 328 -0.32 17.94 8.57
CA ASP A 328 -1.54 17.65 9.34
C ASP A 328 -1.53 16.21 9.88
N PRO A 329 -1.97 15.94 11.12
CA PRO A 329 -2.49 16.89 12.12
C PRO A 329 -1.40 17.70 12.84
N PHE A 330 -0.13 17.39 12.61
CA PHE A 330 1.01 18.17 13.07
C PHE A 330 2.11 18.19 12.02
N ASP A 331 2.99 19.17 12.10
CA ASP A 331 4.13 19.34 11.20
C ASP A 331 5.19 18.28 11.47
N VAL A 332 5.14 17.17 10.72
CA VAL A 332 6.06 16.05 10.86
C VAL A 332 7.51 16.47 10.60
N PRO A 333 7.83 17.23 9.51
CA PRO A 333 9.18 17.76 9.31
C PRO A 333 9.68 18.58 10.49
N ALA A 334 8.91 19.57 10.96
CA ALA A 334 9.33 20.44 12.05
C ALA A 334 9.53 19.65 13.36
N THR A 335 8.67 18.66 13.61
CA THR A 335 8.80 17.79 14.80
C THR A 335 10.11 16.99 14.76
N LEU A 336 10.49 16.43 13.60
CA LEU A 336 11.76 15.72 13.46
C LEU A 336 12.96 16.66 13.60
N GLN A 337 12.87 17.87 13.04
CA GLN A 337 13.89 18.91 13.18
C GLN A 337 14.15 19.26 14.63
N ASP A 338 13.09 19.55 15.39
CA ASP A 338 13.17 19.91 16.80
C ASP A 338 13.68 18.75 17.67
N PHE A 339 13.22 17.53 17.41
CA PHE A 339 13.58 16.37 18.22
C PHE A 339 15.03 15.92 18.00
N PHE A 340 15.48 15.90 16.74
CA PHE A 340 16.82 15.42 16.38
C PHE A 340 17.87 16.53 16.25
N GLY A 341 17.46 17.79 16.32
CA GLY A 341 18.35 18.95 16.15
C GLY A 341 18.96 19.00 14.76
N ILE A 342 18.17 18.69 13.73
CA ILE A 342 18.59 18.65 12.33
C ILE A 342 18.10 19.85 11.54
N GLY A 343 18.76 20.12 10.41
CA GLY A 343 18.39 21.20 9.49
C GLY A 343 17.19 20.85 8.61
N GLU A 344 17.16 21.39 7.40
CA GLU A 344 16.14 21.07 6.40
C GLU A 344 16.01 19.55 6.20
N VAL A 345 14.78 19.05 6.27
CA VAL A 345 14.46 17.63 6.07
C VAL A 345 14.04 17.45 4.63
N ASP A 346 14.70 16.52 3.94
CA ASP A 346 14.35 16.12 2.59
C ASP A 346 14.38 14.60 2.47
N ARG A 347 13.91 14.08 1.33
CA ARG A 347 13.91 12.64 1.08
C ARG A 347 15.31 12.03 1.11
N PHE A 348 16.38 12.79 0.87
CA PHE A 348 17.76 12.31 0.87
C PHE A 348 18.44 12.34 2.24
N HIS A 349 17.78 12.88 3.27
CA HIS A 349 18.34 12.98 4.60
C HIS A 349 18.50 11.56 5.21
N PRO A 350 19.67 11.17 5.77
CA PRO A 350 19.94 9.82 6.26
C PRO A 350 18.92 9.32 7.30
N LEU A 351 18.47 10.19 8.21
CA LEU A 351 17.40 9.86 9.16
C LEU A 351 16.11 9.42 8.44
N ILE A 352 15.71 10.12 7.37
CA ILE A 352 14.49 9.84 6.61
C ILE A 352 14.64 8.52 5.85
N GLN A 353 15.83 8.27 5.28
CA GLN A 353 16.14 7.01 4.64
C GLN A 353 16.17 5.83 5.61
N LEU A 354 16.61 6.03 6.86
CA LEU A 354 16.50 5.00 7.91
C LEU A 354 15.05 4.73 8.31
N ILE A 355 14.20 5.77 8.37
CA ILE A 355 12.77 5.61 8.65
C ILE A 355 12.08 4.89 7.48
N GLN A 356 12.38 5.27 6.23
CA GLN A 356 11.89 4.58 5.03
C GLN A 356 12.29 3.09 5.06
N LEU A 357 13.57 2.79 5.30
CA LEU A 357 14.05 1.41 5.45
C LEU A 357 13.27 0.66 6.55
N GLY A 358 13.02 1.32 7.68
CA GLY A 358 12.19 0.79 8.76
C GLY A 358 10.74 0.52 8.32
N GLY A 359 10.16 1.39 7.49
CA GLY A 359 8.77 1.34 7.02
C GLY A 359 8.53 0.55 5.73
N ASP A 360 9.55 0.12 5.01
CA ASP A 360 9.41 -0.52 3.68
C ASP A 360 8.44 -1.71 3.66
N VAL A 361 8.34 -2.46 4.76
CA VAL A 361 7.43 -3.61 4.88
C VAL A 361 5.95 -3.23 4.95
N VAL A 362 5.63 -1.96 5.20
CA VAL A 362 4.27 -1.40 5.20
C VAL A 362 4.09 -0.32 4.14
N ASP A 363 5.12 -0.02 3.35
CA ASP A 363 5.03 0.94 2.26
C ASP A 363 4.49 0.25 0.99
N PRO A 364 3.38 0.74 0.39
CA PRO A 364 2.82 0.14 -0.82
C PRO A 364 3.83 -0.03 -1.97
N SER A 365 4.88 0.79 -2.08
CA SER A 365 5.92 0.73 -3.13
C SER A 365 6.48 -0.68 -3.31
N ASN A 366 6.67 -1.38 -2.20
CA ASN A 366 7.27 -2.72 -2.19
C ASN A 366 6.26 -3.85 -2.48
N HIS A 367 5.00 -3.49 -2.74
CA HIS A 367 3.89 -4.41 -2.99
C HIS A 367 3.41 -4.35 -4.45
N LEU A 368 3.54 -3.19 -5.11
CA LEU A 368 2.92 -2.89 -6.41
C LEU A 368 3.29 -3.87 -7.53
N LYS A 369 4.55 -4.34 -7.58
CA LYS A 369 4.97 -5.32 -8.61
C LYS A 369 4.19 -6.63 -8.55
N ALA A 370 3.75 -7.02 -7.35
CA ALA A 370 2.98 -8.25 -7.14
C ALA A 370 1.52 -8.13 -7.58
N TRP A 371 1.02 -6.94 -7.94
CA TRP A 371 -0.29 -6.79 -8.57
C TRP A 371 -0.39 -7.51 -9.91
N LYS A 372 0.74 -7.75 -10.58
CA LYS A 372 0.81 -8.60 -11.79
C LYS A 372 0.89 -10.09 -11.47
N GLY A 373 0.76 -10.48 -10.21
CA GLY A 373 0.88 -11.86 -9.76
C GLY A 373 2.27 -12.23 -9.22
N TRP A 374 2.33 -13.39 -8.59
CA TRP A 374 3.45 -13.99 -7.88
C TRP A 374 3.25 -15.51 -7.79
N SER A 375 4.18 -16.24 -7.15
CA SER A 375 4.17 -17.71 -7.19
C SER A 375 2.96 -18.39 -6.54
N GLY A 376 2.27 -17.72 -5.62
CA GLY A 376 1.05 -18.23 -4.97
C GLY A 376 -0.24 -17.66 -5.56
N ASP A 377 -0.13 -16.74 -6.51
CA ASP A 377 -1.24 -16.16 -7.27
C ASP A 377 -0.72 -15.62 -8.59
N THR A 378 -0.85 -16.41 -9.66
CA THR A 378 -0.28 -16.03 -10.95
C THR A 378 -1.18 -15.11 -11.76
N ASP A 379 -2.44 -14.95 -11.37
CA ASP A 379 -3.44 -14.21 -12.15
C ASP A 379 -3.45 -12.71 -11.78
N GLY A 380 -2.90 -12.36 -10.61
CA GLY A 380 -2.72 -10.97 -10.20
C GLY A 380 -4.05 -10.28 -9.87
N SER A 381 -4.05 -8.95 -9.91
CA SER A 381 -5.20 -8.15 -9.51
C SER A 381 -5.48 -7.04 -10.50
N HIS A 382 -6.76 -6.74 -10.70
CA HIS A 382 -7.17 -5.52 -11.38
C HIS A 382 -7.15 -4.36 -10.38
N VAL A 383 -6.52 -3.24 -10.73
CA VAL A 383 -6.37 -2.10 -9.84
C VAL A 383 -6.69 -0.80 -10.57
N LEU A 384 -7.64 -0.05 -10.02
CA LEU A 384 -7.92 1.33 -10.39
C LEU A 384 -7.53 2.25 -9.24
N MET A 385 -6.63 3.19 -9.51
CA MET A 385 -6.34 4.30 -8.60
C MET A 385 -7.09 5.55 -9.05
N VAL A 386 -7.71 6.25 -8.10
CA VAL A 386 -8.34 7.56 -8.32
C VAL A 386 -7.72 8.55 -7.34
N ASN A 387 -7.11 9.62 -7.85
CA ASN A 387 -6.42 10.60 -7.00
C ASN A 387 -6.73 12.04 -7.43
N GLY A 388 -6.69 12.95 -6.45
CA GLY A 388 -6.88 14.39 -6.64
C GLY A 388 -5.57 15.17 -6.45
N TYR A 389 -5.27 16.13 -7.33
CA TYR A 389 -4.02 16.90 -7.29
C TYR A 389 -3.88 17.78 -6.02
N HIS A 390 -5.00 18.23 -5.46
CA HIS A 390 -5.05 19.10 -4.27
C HIS A 390 -5.23 18.34 -2.96
N ASP A 391 -4.97 17.04 -2.96
CA ASP A 391 -4.91 16.23 -1.76
C ASP A 391 -3.85 16.79 -0.78
N GLN A 392 -4.28 17.06 0.46
CA GLN A 392 -3.42 17.62 1.51
C GLN A 392 -2.87 16.54 2.45
N ASP A 393 -3.42 15.33 2.38
CA ASP A 393 -3.04 14.18 3.20
C ASP A 393 -2.00 13.33 2.46
N VAL A 394 -2.11 13.22 1.14
CA VAL A 394 -1.21 12.47 0.26
C VAL A 394 -0.59 13.40 -0.77
N TYR A 395 0.74 13.50 -0.74
CA TYR A 395 1.48 14.36 -1.66
C TYR A 395 1.49 13.77 -3.09
N PHE A 396 1.35 14.61 -4.12
CA PHE A 396 1.23 14.12 -5.51
C PHE A 396 2.45 13.33 -6.00
N VAL A 397 3.67 13.57 -5.47
CA VAL A 397 4.85 12.74 -5.81
C VAL A 397 4.69 11.31 -5.29
N SER A 398 4.06 11.13 -4.13
CA SER A 398 3.68 9.80 -3.61
C SER A 398 2.66 9.11 -4.51
N MET A 399 1.70 9.86 -5.05
CA MET A 399 0.70 9.34 -6.01
C MET A 399 1.35 8.96 -7.36
N ASN A 400 2.30 9.77 -7.82
CA ASN A 400 3.07 9.50 -9.03
C ASN A 400 3.89 8.23 -8.88
N ALA A 401 4.61 8.10 -7.76
CA ALA A 401 5.38 6.91 -7.44
C ALA A 401 4.50 5.65 -7.40
N MET A 402 3.26 5.75 -6.92
CA MET A 402 2.32 4.63 -6.92
C MET A 402 1.87 4.25 -8.33
N THR A 403 1.57 5.26 -9.15
CA THR A 403 1.16 5.08 -10.55
C THR A 403 2.28 4.43 -11.38
N ILE A 404 3.51 4.94 -11.26
CA ILE A 404 4.70 4.40 -11.92
C ILE A 404 5.01 2.99 -11.42
N GLY A 405 5.09 2.80 -10.11
CA GLY A 405 5.50 1.52 -9.51
C GLY A 405 4.49 0.39 -9.69
N GLY A 406 3.20 0.73 -9.80
CA GLY A 406 2.13 -0.19 -10.20
C GLY A 406 2.04 -0.43 -11.70
N ASP A 407 2.82 0.28 -12.52
CA ASP A 407 2.71 0.29 -13.98
C ASP A 407 1.26 0.51 -14.44
N ALA A 408 0.57 1.44 -13.78
CA ALA A 408 -0.82 1.75 -14.01
C ALA A 408 -0.96 2.77 -15.14
N THR A 409 -1.75 2.47 -16.16
CA THR A 409 -1.94 3.40 -17.29
C THR A 409 -2.76 4.62 -16.87
N VAL A 410 -2.26 5.81 -17.19
CA VAL A 410 -2.94 7.07 -16.91
C VAL A 410 -4.05 7.29 -17.95
N ALA A 411 -5.27 7.58 -17.50
CA ALA A 411 -6.38 7.91 -18.39
C ALA A 411 -6.29 9.36 -18.92
N GLU A 412 -6.62 9.58 -20.20
CA GLU A 412 -6.78 10.92 -20.76
C GLU A 412 -8.15 11.54 -20.43
N PRO A 413 -8.22 12.84 -20.09
CA PRO A 413 -7.10 13.76 -19.95
C PRO A 413 -6.37 13.55 -18.62
N ALA A 414 -5.03 13.51 -18.66
CA ALA A 414 -4.24 13.45 -17.43
C ALA A 414 -4.40 14.75 -16.62
N GLY A 415 -4.69 14.62 -15.33
CA GLY A 415 -4.84 15.77 -14.43
C GLY A 415 -3.53 16.53 -14.16
N TRP A 416 -2.39 15.84 -14.25
CA TRP A 416 -1.04 16.42 -14.13
C TRP A 416 0.00 15.48 -14.75
N ASP A 417 1.26 15.94 -14.80
CA ASP A 417 2.40 15.15 -15.27
C ASP A 417 2.88 14.16 -14.19
N VAL A 418 2.75 12.87 -14.47
CA VAL A 418 3.08 11.78 -13.54
C VAL A 418 4.57 11.49 -13.50
N ASP A 419 5.31 11.78 -14.57
CA ASP A 419 6.73 11.49 -14.67
C ASP A 419 7.57 12.76 -14.85
N PRO A 420 7.72 13.58 -13.79
CA PRO A 420 8.53 14.80 -13.85
C PRO A 420 10.03 14.53 -14.07
N PHE A 421 10.45 13.26 -14.07
CA PHE A 421 11.83 12.83 -14.23
C PHE A 421 12.16 12.37 -15.66
N ASP A 422 11.18 12.23 -16.55
CA ASP A 422 11.33 11.82 -17.95
C ASP A 422 12.07 10.46 -18.09
N VAL A 423 11.69 9.49 -17.25
CA VAL A 423 12.25 8.13 -17.18
C VAL A 423 11.21 7.01 -17.31
N TRP A 424 9.93 7.33 -17.16
CA TRP A 424 8.77 6.46 -17.35
C TRP A 424 8.08 6.86 -18.66
N ASP A 425 8.54 6.23 -19.75
CA ASP A 425 8.08 6.45 -21.13
C ASP A 425 6.67 5.87 -21.36
N VAL A 426 5.66 6.36 -20.64
CA VAL A 426 4.26 5.94 -20.72
C VAL A 426 3.36 7.17 -20.84
N ASP A 427 2.81 7.37 -22.03
CA ASP A 427 1.81 8.40 -22.29
C ASP A 427 0.46 8.04 -21.65
N ALA A 428 -0.33 9.07 -21.32
CA ALA A 428 -1.73 8.89 -21.00
C ALA A 428 -2.49 8.35 -22.22
N VAL A 429 -3.52 7.53 -21.97
CA VAL A 429 -4.28 6.83 -23.02
C VAL A 429 -5.77 7.17 -22.91
N ALA A 430 -6.42 7.39 -24.06
CA ALA A 430 -7.88 7.55 -24.14
C ALA A 430 -8.63 6.31 -23.64
N THR A 431 -9.76 6.52 -22.97
CA THR A 431 -10.66 5.43 -22.56
C THR A 431 -11.42 4.81 -23.75
N PRO A 432 -11.89 3.55 -23.65
CA PRO A 432 -11.79 2.67 -22.48
C PRO A 432 -10.40 2.07 -22.25
N ILE A 433 -9.98 1.97 -20.98
CA ILE A 433 -8.80 1.20 -20.57
C ILE A 433 -9.28 -0.13 -19.98
N VAL A 434 -8.88 -1.23 -20.62
CA VAL A 434 -9.23 -2.60 -20.25
C VAL A 434 -8.13 -3.54 -20.72
N ASP A 435 -7.81 -4.59 -19.94
CA ASP A 435 -6.87 -5.65 -20.33
C ASP A 435 -5.50 -5.10 -20.82
N ASN A 436 -5.06 -3.98 -20.24
CA ASN A 436 -3.92 -3.20 -20.71
C ASN A 436 -2.58 -3.73 -20.22
N ARG A 437 -2.59 -4.74 -19.34
CA ARG A 437 -1.40 -5.39 -18.78
C ARG A 437 -1.60 -6.91 -18.75
N GLU A 438 -0.50 -7.63 -18.60
CA GLU A 438 -0.46 -9.09 -18.54
C GLU A 438 0.04 -9.50 -17.14
N ALA A 439 -0.68 -10.42 -16.50
CA ALA A 439 -0.28 -11.06 -15.27
C ALA A 439 0.79 -12.15 -15.50
N LEU A 440 1.35 -12.70 -14.43
CA LEU A 440 2.38 -13.73 -14.48
C LEU A 440 1.90 -15.01 -15.19
N SER A 441 0.61 -15.32 -15.13
CA SER A 441 -0.01 -16.44 -15.84
C SER A 441 -0.21 -16.20 -17.34
N GLY A 442 -0.07 -14.95 -17.80
CA GLY A 442 -0.49 -14.53 -19.13
C GLY A 442 -1.94 -14.05 -19.20
N ALA A 443 -2.69 -14.06 -18.09
CA ALA A 443 -4.04 -13.51 -18.03
C ALA A 443 -4.02 -11.98 -18.24
N PRO A 444 -4.99 -11.42 -18.97
CA PRO A 444 -5.11 -9.97 -19.09
C PRO A 444 -5.61 -9.37 -17.77
N ILE A 445 -5.02 -8.25 -17.38
CA ILE A 445 -5.42 -7.47 -16.20
C ILE A 445 -5.53 -5.98 -16.55
N THR A 446 -6.31 -5.26 -15.74
CA THR A 446 -6.52 -3.82 -15.89
C THR A 446 -5.83 -3.09 -14.75
N LEU A 447 -4.76 -2.36 -15.05
CA LEU A 447 -4.04 -1.48 -14.11
C LEU A 447 -4.12 -0.04 -14.61
N ALA A 448 -4.84 0.82 -13.90
CA ALA A 448 -5.15 2.17 -14.36
C ALA A 448 -5.11 3.21 -13.24
N SER A 449 -4.85 4.46 -13.62
CA SER A 449 -4.84 5.62 -12.74
C SER A 449 -5.63 6.77 -13.37
N VAL A 450 -6.59 7.30 -12.63
CA VAL A 450 -7.41 8.45 -13.04
C VAL A 450 -7.10 9.63 -12.12
N LEU A 451 -6.64 10.71 -12.73
CA LEU A 451 -6.01 11.83 -12.05
C LEU A 451 -6.87 13.08 -12.22
N PHE A 452 -7.50 13.54 -11.13
CA PHE A 452 -8.37 14.71 -11.13
C PHE A 452 -7.58 15.98 -10.77
N ALA A 453 -7.36 16.87 -11.74
CA ALA A 453 -6.61 18.11 -11.56
C ALA A 453 -7.17 19.04 -10.48
N ASP A 454 -8.50 19.08 -10.34
CA ASP A 454 -9.20 19.91 -9.34
C ASP A 454 -9.67 19.10 -8.11
N GLY A 455 -9.30 17.80 -8.04
CA GLY A 455 -9.71 16.90 -6.97
C GLY A 455 -8.86 17.05 -5.71
N ASP A 456 -9.39 16.64 -4.55
CA ASP A 456 -8.72 16.59 -3.26
C ASP A 456 -8.67 15.15 -2.69
N HIS A 457 -8.38 15.02 -1.39
CA HIS A 457 -8.31 13.73 -0.68
C HIS A 457 -9.64 12.95 -0.67
N TYR A 458 -10.76 13.60 -0.98
CA TYR A 458 -12.10 13.04 -1.00
C TYR A 458 -12.69 13.00 -2.42
N THR A 459 -11.87 13.13 -3.46
CA THR A 459 -12.28 13.14 -4.88
C THR A 459 -13.34 12.09 -5.22
N LEU A 460 -13.11 10.82 -4.88
CA LEU A 460 -14.05 9.73 -5.14
C LEU A 460 -15.36 9.88 -4.35
N TYR A 461 -15.38 10.55 -3.20
CA TYR A 461 -16.64 10.79 -2.48
C TYR A 461 -17.43 11.96 -3.05
N GLU A 462 -16.74 13.00 -3.51
CA GLU A 462 -17.34 14.30 -3.81
C GLU A 462 -17.64 14.48 -5.29
N ASN A 463 -16.75 14.00 -6.17
CA ASN A 463 -16.89 14.12 -7.61
C ASN A 463 -17.77 12.97 -8.17
N LYS A 464 -18.86 13.33 -8.87
CA LYS A 464 -19.77 12.33 -9.47
C LYS A 464 -19.10 11.50 -10.56
N GLU A 465 -18.32 12.13 -11.43
CA GLU A 465 -17.60 11.44 -12.49
C GLU A 465 -16.62 10.42 -11.92
N ALA A 466 -15.85 10.80 -10.90
CA ALA A 466 -14.97 9.87 -10.17
C ALA A 466 -15.76 8.67 -9.60
N ARG A 467 -16.93 8.91 -9.01
CA ARG A 467 -17.81 7.82 -8.53
C ARG A 467 -18.29 6.92 -9.64
N ASP A 468 -18.77 7.50 -10.72
CA ASP A 468 -19.31 6.74 -11.85
C ASP A 468 -18.23 5.83 -12.44
N ILE A 469 -17.00 6.34 -12.63
CA ILE A 469 -15.85 5.55 -13.10
C ILE A 469 -15.51 4.42 -12.12
N GLY A 470 -15.39 4.73 -10.82
CA GLY A 470 -15.04 3.73 -9.82
C GLY A 470 -16.09 2.62 -9.67
N VAL A 471 -17.38 2.98 -9.72
CA VAL A 471 -18.48 2.01 -9.71
C VAL A 471 -18.48 1.18 -10.99
N TRP A 472 -18.28 1.81 -12.15
CA TRP A 472 -18.21 1.11 -13.44
C TRP A 472 -17.04 0.12 -13.50
N PHE A 473 -15.87 0.49 -13.01
CA PHE A 473 -14.70 -0.38 -12.98
C PHE A 473 -14.95 -1.68 -12.23
N LEU A 474 -15.51 -1.61 -11.02
CA LEU A 474 -15.83 -2.82 -10.25
C LEU A 474 -17.03 -3.57 -10.82
N GLN A 475 -18.03 -2.85 -11.37
CA GLN A 475 -19.23 -3.48 -11.94
C GLN A 475 -18.95 -4.21 -13.26
N SER A 476 -18.12 -3.66 -14.14
CA SER A 476 -17.77 -4.28 -15.42
C SER A 476 -16.92 -5.55 -15.26
N GLY A 477 -16.10 -5.60 -14.20
CA GLY A 477 -15.30 -6.77 -13.85
C GLY A 477 -16.06 -8.00 -13.41
N VAL A 478 -17.31 -7.84 -12.99
CA VAL A 478 -18.15 -8.95 -12.54
C VAL A 478 -18.43 -9.95 -13.66
N ASP A 479 -18.73 -9.45 -14.86
CA ASP A 479 -19.18 -10.25 -16.01
C ASP A 479 -18.06 -10.42 -17.07
N ALA A 480 -17.01 -9.61 -16.98
CA ALA A 480 -15.94 -9.48 -17.97
C ALA A 480 -14.68 -8.91 -17.29
N SER A 481 -13.83 -8.21 -18.03
CA SER A 481 -12.68 -7.50 -17.46
C SER A 481 -13.09 -6.12 -16.94
N PRO A 482 -12.58 -5.69 -15.77
CA PRO A 482 -12.72 -4.32 -15.29
C PRO A 482 -12.31 -3.27 -16.33
N GLU A 483 -13.18 -2.32 -16.58
CA GLU A 483 -13.03 -1.28 -17.59
C GLU A 483 -13.05 0.11 -16.95
N VAL A 484 -12.15 1.00 -17.39
CA VAL A 484 -12.17 2.43 -17.05
C VAL A 484 -12.70 3.21 -18.24
N ASP A 485 -13.88 3.84 -18.09
CA ASP A 485 -14.54 4.64 -19.13
C ASP A 485 -15.23 5.90 -18.56
N PHE A 486 -15.32 6.97 -19.37
CA PHE A 486 -15.79 8.31 -18.99
C PHE A 486 -17.19 8.65 -19.54
#